data_AF-A0A925V9U8-F1
#
_entry.id   AF-A0A925V9U8-F1
#
_cell.length_a   1.000
_cell.length_b   1.000
_cell.length_c   1.000
_cell.angle_alpha   90.00
_cell.angle_beta   90.00
_cell.angle_gamma   90.00
#
_symmetry.space_group_name_H-M   'P 1'
#
loop_
_entity.id
_entity.type
_entity.pdbx_description
1 polymer ?
#
loop_
_entity_poly.entity_id
_entity_poly.type
_entity_poly.pdbx_seq_one_letter_code
_entity_poly.pdbx_strand_id
1 'polypeptide(L)'
;MKQSARFVLATPPKWQPDAPTYCWYYATLALFQHQGDEWKRWNDQLVTELLAHQRQEGPTSGSWDTTDQWSRMGGRVYQTAVCTLSLEVYYRYKTE
;
A
#
# COMPACT_ATOMS: atom_id res chain seq x y z
N MET A 1 -3.72 -14.81 15.36
CA MET A 1 -3.65 -14.01 14.11
C MET A 1 -4.87 -13.12 13.86
N LYS A 2 -6.13 -13.57 14.08
CA LYS A 2 -7.33 -12.74 13.84
C LYS A 2 -7.34 -11.37 14.55
N GLN A 3 -6.86 -11.29 15.79
CA GLN A 3 -6.78 -10.03 16.53
C GLN A 3 -5.77 -9.04 15.91
N SER A 4 -4.63 -9.55 15.44
CA SER A 4 -3.61 -8.75 14.73
C SER A 4 -4.12 -8.23 13.40
N ALA A 5 -4.85 -9.05 12.62
CA ALA A 5 -5.46 -8.61 11.37
C ALA A 5 -6.50 -7.50 11.60
N ARG A 6 -7.33 -7.61 12.64
CA ARG A 6 -8.27 -6.55 13.04
C ARG A 6 -7.58 -5.26 13.47
N PHE A 7 -6.43 -5.35 14.15
CA PHE A 7 -5.65 -4.19 14.53
C PHE A 7 -5.16 -3.42 13.29
N VAL A 8 -4.64 -4.13 12.29
CA VAL A 8 -4.22 -3.52 11.01
C VAL A 8 -5.41 -2.82 10.33
N LEU A 9 -6.59 -3.46 10.31
CA LEU A 9 -7.80 -2.86 9.74
C LEU A 9 -8.37 -1.67 10.53
N ALA A 10 -8.00 -1.50 11.80
CA ALA A 10 -8.41 -0.32 12.56
C ALA A 10 -7.71 0.96 12.06
N THR A 11 -6.62 0.80 11.30
CA THR A 11 -5.86 1.89 10.67
C THR A 11 -5.76 1.64 9.17
N PRO A 12 -6.88 1.77 8.42
CA PRO A 12 -6.89 1.50 6.99
C PRO A 12 -5.98 2.45 6.21
N PRO A 13 -5.54 2.08 4.99
CA PRO A 13 -4.82 2.98 4.12
C PRO A 13 -5.64 4.24 3.87
N LYS A 14 -4.99 5.39 4.02
CA LYS A 14 -5.58 6.69 3.72
C LYS A 14 -4.47 7.62 3.28
N TRP A 15 -4.56 8.15 2.07
CA TRP A 15 -3.57 9.06 1.55
C TRP A 15 -3.72 10.45 2.20
N GLN A 16 -2.82 10.74 3.14
CA GLN A 16 -2.77 11.99 3.88
C GLN A 16 -1.31 12.35 4.17
N PRO A 17 -1.00 13.57 4.63
CA PRO A 17 0.35 13.91 5.06
C PRO A 17 0.91 12.85 6.03
N ASP A 18 2.16 12.45 5.78
CA ASP A 18 2.88 11.41 6.52
C ASP A 18 2.25 10.00 6.45
N ALA A 19 1.52 9.70 5.37
CA ALA A 19 1.04 8.35 5.07
C ALA A 19 2.21 7.33 5.03
N PRO A 20 2.19 6.28 5.88
CA PRO A 20 3.31 5.36 6.02
C PRO A 20 3.26 4.26 4.96
N THR A 21 3.49 4.62 3.69
CA THR A 21 3.33 3.70 2.54
C THR A 21 4.21 2.44 2.64
N TYR A 22 5.39 2.55 3.27
CA TYR A 22 6.23 1.39 3.56
C TYR A 22 5.54 0.40 4.52
N CYS A 23 4.88 0.90 5.56
CA CYS A 23 4.09 0.06 6.46
C CYS A 23 2.90 -0.56 5.73
N TRP A 24 2.27 0.17 4.80
CA TRP A 24 1.18 -0.38 3.99
C TRP A 24 1.61 -1.58 3.17
N TYR A 25 2.81 -1.55 2.57
CA TYR A 25 3.33 -2.70 1.84
C TYR A 25 3.40 -3.96 2.72
N TYR A 26 3.96 -3.86 3.93
CA TYR A 26 4.04 -5.02 4.85
C TYR A 26 2.68 -5.44 5.42
N ALA A 27 1.79 -4.48 5.70
CA ALA A 27 0.42 -4.79 6.11
C ALA A 27 -0.33 -5.54 5.00
N THR A 28 -0.14 -5.14 3.74
CA THR A 28 -0.70 -5.80 2.56
C THR A 28 -0.17 -7.22 2.44
N LEU A 29 1.14 -7.43 2.57
CA LEU A 29 1.76 -8.76 2.52
C LEU A 29 1.24 -9.67 3.65
N ALA A 30 1.16 -9.15 4.88
CA ALA A 30 0.70 -9.90 6.03
C ALA A 30 -0.79 -10.28 5.93
N LEU A 31 -1.64 -9.34 5.51
CA LEU A 31 -3.07 -9.60 5.32
C LEU A 31 -3.32 -10.51 4.12
N PHE A 32 -2.54 -10.39 3.04
CA PHE A 32 -2.61 -11.33 1.93
C PHE A 32 -2.29 -12.76 2.41
N GLN A 33 -1.24 -12.96 3.20
CA GLN A 33 -0.96 -14.28 3.78
C GLN A 33 -2.05 -14.75 4.75
N HIS A 34 -2.72 -13.83 5.45
CA HIS A 34 -3.84 -14.14 6.34
C HIS A 34 -5.11 -14.56 5.59
N GLN A 35 -5.31 -14.06 4.37
CA GLN A 35 -6.51 -14.25 3.54
C GLN A 35 -7.79 -13.77 4.25
N GLY A 36 -8.95 -14.18 3.73
CA GLY A 36 -10.26 -13.89 4.33
C GLY A 36 -10.83 -12.51 3.99
N ASP A 37 -11.85 -12.11 4.75
CA ASP A 37 -12.54 -10.83 4.54
C ASP A 37 -11.65 -9.64 4.93
N GLU A 38 -10.75 -9.84 5.87
CA GLU A 38 -9.77 -8.83 6.27
C GLU A 38 -8.84 -8.44 5.12
N TRP A 39 -8.36 -9.44 4.37
CA TRP A 39 -7.58 -9.21 3.14
C TRP A 39 -8.37 -8.41 2.11
N LYS A 40 -9.59 -8.84 1.78
CA LYS A 40 -10.43 -8.20 0.76
C LYS A 40 -10.66 -6.72 1.08
N ARG A 41 -11.10 -6.43 2.32
CA ARG A 41 -11.36 -5.07 2.78
C ARG A 41 -10.12 -4.17 2.71
N TRP A 42 -8.99 -4.69 3.15
CA TRP A 42 -7.72 -3.94 3.08
C TRP A 42 -7.31 -3.68 1.63
N ASN A 43 -7.33 -4.70 0.78
CA ASN A 43 -6.91 -4.60 -0.61
C ASN A 43 -7.78 -3.61 -1.39
N ASP A 44 -9.10 -3.66 -1.21
CA ASP A 44 -10.04 -2.74 -1.89
C ASP A 44 -9.73 -1.27 -1.53
N GLN A 45 -9.48 -1.00 -0.24
CA GLN A 45 -9.13 0.35 0.23
C GLN A 45 -7.75 0.78 -0.27
N LEU A 46 -6.75 -0.08 -0.17
CA LEU A 46 -5.39 0.19 -0.62
C LEU A 46 -5.34 0.51 -2.12
N VAL A 47 -5.98 -0.32 -2.95
CA VAL A 47 -6.02 -0.13 -4.41
C VAL A 47 -6.73 1.18 -4.73
N THR A 48 -7.86 1.46 -4.08
CA THR A 48 -8.59 2.73 -4.27
C THR A 48 -7.71 3.93 -3.97
N GLU A 49 -7.04 3.95 -2.82
CA GLU A 49 -6.18 5.06 -2.40
C GLU A 49 -4.97 5.23 -3.33
N LEU A 50 -4.29 4.14 -3.70
CA LEU A 50 -3.12 4.22 -4.56
C LEU A 50 -3.50 4.67 -5.97
N LEU A 51 -4.57 4.15 -6.57
CA LEU A 51 -4.98 4.57 -7.92
C LEU A 51 -5.45 6.02 -7.95
N ALA A 52 -6.17 6.48 -6.93
CA ALA A 52 -6.63 7.87 -6.84
C ALA A 52 -5.49 8.89 -6.76
N HIS A 53 -4.33 8.48 -6.23
CA HIS A 53 -3.17 9.36 -6.01
C HIS A 53 -2.00 9.13 -6.96
N GLN A 54 -2.14 8.19 -7.92
CA GLN A 54 -1.15 8.00 -8.97
C GLN A 54 -1.20 9.18 -9.94
N ARG A 55 -0.05 9.78 -10.22
CA ARG A 55 0.06 10.83 -11.25
C ARG A 55 -0.35 10.26 -12.61
N GLN A 56 -1.31 10.90 -13.28
CA GLN A 56 -1.81 10.44 -14.58
C GLN A 56 -1.15 11.15 -15.78
N GLU A 57 -0.57 12.33 -15.55
CA GLU A 57 -0.10 13.21 -16.62
C GLU A 57 1.33 13.71 -16.39
N GLY A 58 1.95 14.15 -17.48
CA GLY A 58 3.28 14.77 -17.46
C GLY A 58 4.43 13.78 -17.27
N PRO A 59 5.66 14.31 -17.07
CA PRO A 59 6.89 13.51 -17.03
C PRO A 59 6.96 12.48 -15.89
N THR A 60 6.10 12.61 -14.88
CA THR A 60 6.04 11.74 -13.70
C THR A 60 4.77 10.88 -13.68
N SER A 61 4.07 10.78 -14.80
CA SER A 61 2.92 9.87 -14.94
C SER A 61 3.30 8.43 -14.55
N GLY A 62 2.39 7.74 -13.86
CA GLY A 62 2.60 6.41 -13.29
C GLY A 62 3.26 6.39 -11.91
N SER A 63 3.72 7.53 -11.39
CA SER A 63 4.41 7.61 -10.09
C SER A 63 3.53 8.17 -8.97
N TRP A 64 4.06 8.12 -7.74
CA TRP A 64 3.44 8.72 -6.55
C TRP A 64 4.37 9.76 -5.92
N ASP A 65 3.77 10.80 -5.35
CA ASP A 65 4.50 11.81 -4.57
C ASP A 65 4.88 11.27 -3.20
N THR A 66 6.02 11.74 -2.68
CA THR A 66 6.49 11.36 -1.34
C THR A 66 5.58 11.93 -0.26
N THR A 67 5.33 11.15 0.79
CA THR A 67 4.31 11.46 1.81
C THR A 67 4.89 11.53 3.21
N ASP A 68 5.68 10.54 3.62
CA ASP A 68 6.32 10.41 4.93
C ASP A 68 7.83 10.67 4.91
N GLN A 69 8.47 10.60 6.08
CA GLN A 69 9.93 10.82 6.19
C GLN A 69 10.77 9.84 5.37
N TRP A 70 10.32 8.58 5.26
CA TRP A 70 11.07 7.51 4.59
C TRP A 70 11.01 7.66 3.07
N SER A 71 9.82 7.96 2.55
CA SER A 71 9.65 8.26 1.13
C SER A 71 10.34 9.55 0.72
N ARG A 72 10.36 10.59 1.56
CA ARG A 72 11.14 11.81 1.29
C ARG A 72 12.64 11.53 1.23
N MET A 73 13.15 10.66 2.10
CA MET A 73 14.56 10.24 2.09
C MET A 73 14.91 9.41 0.84
N GLY A 74 14.05 8.47 0.44
CA GLY A 74 14.24 7.63 -0.75
C GLY A 74 13.82 8.28 -2.08
N GLY A 75 13.14 9.41 -2.03
CA GLY A 75 12.61 10.13 -3.18
C GLY A 75 11.46 9.40 -3.91
N ARG A 76 11.07 9.96 -5.06
CA ARG A 76 9.96 9.47 -5.90
C ARG A 76 10.15 8.03 -6.35
N VAL A 77 11.38 7.61 -6.64
CA VAL A 77 11.69 6.24 -7.09
C VAL A 77 11.31 5.23 -6.00
N TYR A 78 11.76 5.48 -4.76
CA TYR A 78 11.41 4.63 -3.62
C TYR A 78 9.89 4.61 -3.39
N GLN A 79 9.25 5.77 -3.37
CA GLN A 79 7.81 5.89 -3.15
C GLN A 79 7.01 5.11 -4.20
N THR A 80 7.42 5.23 -5.47
CA THR A 80 6.78 4.52 -6.58
C THR A 80 6.98 3.03 -6.46
N ALA A 81 8.20 2.57 -6.17
CA ALA A 81 8.48 1.15 -5.97
C ALA A 81 7.61 0.54 -4.87
N VAL A 82 7.50 1.20 -3.71
CA VAL A 82 6.68 0.71 -2.59
C VAL A 82 5.19 0.64 -2.95
N CYS A 83 4.64 1.67 -3.60
CA CYS A 83 3.25 1.67 -4.05
C CYS A 83 2.99 0.54 -5.08
N THR A 84 3.86 0.40 -6.07
CA THR A 84 3.76 -0.66 -7.09
C THR A 84 3.83 -2.05 -6.47
N LEU A 85 4.82 -2.30 -5.59
CA LEU A 85 4.96 -3.59 -4.91
C LEU A 85 3.73 -3.94 -4.06
N SER A 86 3.07 -2.93 -3.49
CA SER A 86 1.82 -3.10 -2.75
C SER A 86 0.66 -3.55 -3.65
N LEU A 87 0.56 -2.98 -4.85
CA LEU A 87 -0.44 -3.37 -5.85
C LEU A 87 -0.17 -4.77 -6.46
N GLU A 88 1.07 -5.24 -6.38
CA GLU A 88 1.49 -6.51 -6.99
C GLU A 88 1.51 -7.71 -6.04
N VAL A 89 1.25 -7.52 -4.73
CA VAL A 89 1.37 -8.58 -3.72
C VAL A 89 0.67 -9.88 -4.13
N TYR A 90 -0.58 -9.78 -4.59
CA TYR A 90 -1.39 -10.95 -4.95
C TYR A 90 -1.08 -11.53 -6.34
N TYR A 91 -0.24 -10.87 -7.15
CA TYR A 91 0.31 -11.43 -8.38
C TYR A 91 1.67 -12.12 -8.13
N ARG A 92 2.46 -11.63 -7.17
CA ARG A 92 3.83 -12.10 -6.91
C ARG A 92 3.89 -13.28 -5.94
N TYR A 93 2.97 -13.34 -5.00
CA TYR A 93 2.96 -14.37 -3.96
C TYR A 93 1.78 -15.30 -4.14
N LYS A 94 2.03 -16.60 -3.98
CA LYS A 94 0.98 -17.62 -3.92
C LYS A 94 0.66 -17.89 -2.46
N THR A 95 -0.60 -18.07 -2.16
CA THR A 95 -1.02 -18.72 -0.92
C THR A 95 -1.15 -20.22 -1.20
N GLU A 96 -0.44 -21.03 -0.40
CA GLU A 96 -0.53 -22.49 -0.43
C GLU A 96 -1.84 -22.99 0.20
#